data_AF-Q9TTH2-F1
#
_entry.id   AF-Q9TTH2-F1
#
_cell.length_a   1.000
_cell.length_b   1.000
_cell.length_c   1.000
_cell.angle_alpha   90.00
_cell.angle_beta   90.00
_cell.angle_gamma   90.00
#
_symmetry.space_group_name_H-M   'P 1'
#
loop_
_entity.id
_entity.type
_entity.pdbx_description
1 polymer ?
#
loop_
_entity_poly.entity_id
_entity_poly.type
_entity_poly.pdbx_seq_one_letter_code
_entity_poly.pdbx_strand_id
1 'polypeptide(L)'
;QAENQDPDIKAHVNSLGEKLKTFRLRLRRCHRFLPCENKSKAVAQVKNAVSKLQEKGIYKAMSEFDIFIDYIEAYMTMKTQN
;
A
#
# COMPACT_ATOMS: atom_id res chain seq x y z
N GLN A 1 1.91 10.03 -11.01
CA GLN A 1 2.45 9.17 -9.92
C GLN A 1 3.04 10.07 -8.84
N ALA A 2 3.08 9.62 -7.57
CA ALA A 2 3.55 10.44 -6.45
C ALA A 2 5.00 10.93 -6.62
N GLU A 3 5.86 10.10 -7.23
CA GLU A 3 7.27 10.40 -7.49
C GLU A 3 7.51 11.59 -8.45
N ASN A 4 6.49 12.04 -9.17
CA ASN A 4 6.57 13.15 -10.11
C ASN A 4 6.03 14.47 -9.54
N GLN A 5 5.59 14.49 -8.27
CA GLN A 5 5.04 15.70 -7.64
C GLN A 5 6.14 16.71 -7.28
N ASP A 6 7.32 16.23 -6.88
CA ASP A 6 8.46 17.08 -6.52
C ASP A 6 9.77 16.29 -6.81
N PRO A 7 10.77 16.89 -7.49
CA PRO A 7 12.08 16.27 -7.69
C PRO A 7 12.75 15.80 -6.41
N ASP A 8 12.60 16.55 -5.31
CA ASP A 8 13.27 16.30 -4.04
C ASP A 8 12.66 15.09 -3.31
N ILE A 9 11.38 14.82 -3.51
CA ILE A 9 10.71 13.65 -2.89
C ILE A 9 10.87 12.38 -3.71
N LYS A 10 11.23 12.49 -5.00
CA LYS A 10 11.28 11.36 -5.94
C LYS A 10 12.09 10.18 -5.42
N ALA A 11 13.29 10.44 -4.89
CA ALA A 11 14.15 9.40 -4.35
C ALA A 11 13.52 8.69 -3.13
N HIS A 12 12.86 9.44 -2.26
CA HIS A 12 12.19 8.91 -1.07
C HIS A 12 10.97 8.05 -1.44
N VAL A 13 10.13 8.54 -2.36
CA VAL A 13 8.95 7.79 -2.85
C VAL A 13 9.38 6.51 -3.56
N ASN A 14 10.45 6.55 -4.36
CA ASN A 14 11.01 5.35 -4.99
C ASN A 14 11.55 4.35 -3.96
N SER A 15 12.30 4.83 -2.97
CA SER A 15 12.80 3.98 -1.87
C SER A 15 11.66 3.29 -1.12
N LEU A 16 10.58 4.03 -0.84
CA LEU A 16 9.39 3.48 -0.21
C LEU A 16 8.75 2.38 -1.08
N GLY A 17 8.60 2.64 -2.38
CA GLY A 17 8.09 1.66 -3.35
C GLY A 17 8.91 0.36 -3.38
N GLU A 18 10.24 0.45 -3.37
CA GLU A 18 11.12 -0.72 -3.38
C GLU A 18 11.08 -1.52 -2.05
N LYS A 19 11.01 -0.82 -0.91
CA LYS A 19 10.81 -1.47 0.39
C LYS A 19 9.48 -2.22 0.43
N LEU A 20 8.40 -1.62 -0.07
CA LEU A 20 7.08 -2.26 -0.12
C LEU A 20 7.05 -3.48 -1.06
N LYS A 21 7.69 -3.39 -2.23
CA LYS A 21 7.85 -4.54 -3.14
C LYS A 21 8.60 -5.69 -2.47
N THR A 22 9.72 -5.39 -1.81
CA THR A 22 10.52 -6.37 -1.07
C THR A 22 9.71 -7.01 0.05
N PHE A 23 8.99 -6.19 0.81
CA PHE A 23 8.12 -6.66 1.89
C PHE A 23 7.01 -7.59 1.38
N ARG A 24 6.31 -7.21 0.30
CA ARG A 24 5.31 -8.06 -0.37
C ARG A 24 5.89 -9.41 -0.80
N LEU A 25 7.12 -9.43 -1.33
CA LEU A 25 7.79 -10.66 -1.73
C LEU A 25 8.05 -11.59 -0.54
N ARG A 26 8.47 -11.02 0.61
CA ARG A 26 8.65 -11.80 1.85
C ARG A 26 7.35 -12.42 2.34
N LEU A 27 6.26 -11.64 2.38
CA LEU A 27 4.94 -12.14 2.79
C LEU A 27 4.43 -13.28 1.89
N ARG A 28 4.70 -13.18 0.58
CA ARG A 28 4.27 -14.20 -0.39
C ARG A 28 5.09 -15.48 -0.29
N ARG A 29 6.40 -15.40 -0.10
CA ARG A 29 7.33 -16.56 -0.15
C ARG A 29 7.44 -17.30 1.18
N CYS A 30 7.59 -16.59 2.30
CA CYS A 30 8.03 -17.22 3.55
C CYS A 30 6.89 -17.86 4.36
N HIS A 31 5.67 -17.32 4.26
CA HIS A 31 4.56 -17.73 5.13
C HIS A 31 3.20 -17.82 4.42
N ARG A 32 3.16 -17.59 3.09
CA ARG A 32 1.93 -17.56 2.28
C ARG A 32 0.83 -16.66 2.85
N PHE A 33 1.19 -15.55 3.50
CA PHE A 33 0.23 -14.57 4.03
C PHE A 33 -0.65 -13.97 2.93
N LEU A 34 -0.21 -13.96 1.66
CA LEU A 34 -0.94 -13.35 0.55
C LEU A 34 -1.44 -14.42 -0.42
N PRO A 35 -2.60 -15.06 -0.17
CA PRO A 35 -3.26 -15.91 -1.14
C PRO A 35 -3.71 -15.11 -2.36
N CYS A 36 -3.85 -15.79 -3.50
CA CYS A 36 -4.43 -15.19 -4.70
C CYS A 36 -5.94 -15.01 -4.47
N GLU A 37 -6.37 -13.80 -4.11
CA GLU A 37 -7.77 -13.49 -3.84
C GLU A 37 -8.46 -12.72 -4.98
N ASN A 38 -9.78 -12.84 -4.99
CA ASN A 38 -10.66 -12.06 -5.85
C ASN A 38 -10.54 -10.56 -5.54
N LYS A 39 -10.95 -9.73 -6.50
CA LYS A 39 -10.94 -8.26 -6.34
C LYS A 39 -11.88 -7.85 -5.20
N SER A 40 -11.33 -7.30 -4.12
CA SER A 40 -12.13 -6.77 -3.00
C SER A 40 -12.95 -5.53 -3.43
N LYS A 41 -14.23 -5.53 -3.04
CA LYS A 41 -15.15 -4.39 -3.26
C LYS A 41 -14.68 -3.13 -2.52
N ALA A 42 -14.12 -3.29 -1.31
CA ALA A 42 -13.57 -2.18 -0.53
C ALA A 42 -12.38 -1.53 -1.25
N VAL A 43 -11.47 -2.35 -1.80
CA VAL A 43 -10.33 -1.85 -2.58
C VAL A 43 -10.81 -1.11 -3.84
N ALA A 44 -11.89 -1.57 -4.48
CA ALA A 44 -12.47 -0.87 -5.63
C ALA A 44 -13.05 0.50 -5.25
N GLN A 45 -13.70 0.61 -4.09
CA GLN A 45 -14.23 1.88 -3.58
C GLN A 45 -13.11 2.87 -3.25
N VAL A 46 -12.04 2.43 -2.58
CA VAL A 46 -10.86 3.25 -2.29
C VAL A 46 -10.23 3.76 -3.59
N LYS A 47 -10.03 2.89 -4.58
CA LYS A 47 -9.52 3.30 -5.90
C LYS A 47 -10.41 4.35 -6.57
N ASN A 48 -11.72 4.17 -6.53
CA ASN A 48 -12.66 5.15 -7.09
C ASN A 48 -12.57 6.50 -6.37
N ALA A 49 -12.50 6.50 -5.03
CA ALA A 49 -12.37 7.71 -4.23
C ALA A 49 -11.06 8.46 -4.53
N VAL A 50 -9.92 7.74 -4.58
CA VAL A 50 -8.62 8.34 -4.92
C VAL A 50 -8.64 8.93 -6.34
N SER A 51 -9.19 8.21 -7.32
CA SER A 51 -9.29 8.71 -8.70
C SER A 51 -10.15 9.97 -8.81
N LYS A 52 -11.27 10.04 -8.05
CA LYS A 52 -12.14 11.23 -8.02
C LYS A 52 -11.45 12.45 -7.41
N LEU A 53 -10.47 12.25 -6.53
CA LEU A 53 -9.71 13.33 -5.90
C LEU A 53 -8.52 13.82 -6.75
N GLN A 54 -8.23 13.19 -7.89
CA GLN A 54 -7.14 13.59 -8.81
C GLN A 54 -5.80 13.76 -8.06
N GLU A 55 -5.12 14.91 -8.21
CA GLU A 55 -3.85 15.19 -7.53
C GLU A 55 -3.98 15.18 -6.00
N LYS A 56 -5.08 15.71 -5.44
CA LYS A 56 -5.34 15.66 -3.99
C LYS A 56 -5.45 14.22 -3.49
N GLY A 57 -5.87 13.29 -4.36
CA GLY A 57 -5.91 11.87 -4.07
C GLY A 57 -4.51 11.29 -3.85
N ILE A 58 -3.50 11.79 -4.57
CA ILE A 58 -2.11 11.38 -4.40
C ILE A 58 -1.59 11.82 -3.04
N TYR A 59 -1.74 13.10 -2.69
CA TYR A 59 -1.30 13.63 -1.41
C TYR A 59 -1.98 12.92 -0.23
N LYS A 60 -3.30 12.74 -0.30
CA LYS A 60 -4.07 12.02 0.73
C LYS A 60 -3.61 10.56 0.89
N ALA A 61 -3.42 9.85 -0.21
CA ALA A 61 -2.97 8.46 -0.16
C ALA A 61 -1.55 8.32 0.41
N MET A 62 -0.66 9.27 0.13
CA MET A 62 0.69 9.29 0.68
C MET A 62 0.71 9.70 2.16
N SER A 63 -0.17 10.62 2.58
CA SER A 63 -0.28 11.03 3.98
C SER A 63 -0.92 9.98 4.87
N GLU A 64 -1.74 9.08 4.31
CA GLU A 64 -2.39 7.96 5.01
C GLU A 64 -1.61 6.64 4.83
N PHE A 65 -0.34 6.71 4.44
CA PHE A 65 0.47 5.51 4.20
C PHE A 65 0.78 4.75 5.51
N ASP A 66 0.92 5.46 6.62
CA ASP A 66 1.03 4.88 7.97
C ASP A 66 -0.20 4.04 8.34
N ILE A 67 -1.41 4.56 8.11
CA ILE A 67 -2.67 3.82 8.31
C ILE A 67 -2.70 2.54 7.45
N PHE A 68 -2.15 2.58 6.24
CA PHE A 68 -2.04 1.39 5.40
C PHE A 68 -1.10 0.34 6.00
N ILE A 69 -0.02 0.76 6.66
CA ILE A 69 0.87 -0.15 7.40
C ILE A 69 0.15 -0.77 8.59
N ASP A 70 -0.65 -0.01 9.35
CA ASP A 70 -1.44 -0.52 10.48
C ASP A 70 -2.39 -1.65 10.03
N TYR A 71 -3.03 -1.50 8.87
CA TYR A 71 -3.89 -2.56 8.32
C TYR A 71 -3.13 -3.83 7.94
N ILE A 72 -1.89 -3.69 7.44
CA ILE A 72 -1.02 -4.84 7.17
C ILE A 72 -0.64 -5.53 8.49
N GLU A 73 -0.26 -4.75 9.51
CA GLU A 73 0.14 -5.28 10.82
C GLU A 73 -1.00 -6.05 11.48
N ALA A 74 -2.22 -5.49 11.47
CA ALA A 74 -3.40 -6.15 11.96
C ALA A 74 -3.66 -7.48 11.24
N TYR A 75 -3.54 -7.50 9.90
CA TYR A 75 -3.71 -8.72 9.11
C TYR A 75 -2.66 -9.80 9.44
N MET A 76 -1.39 -9.39 9.55
CA MET A 76 -0.30 -10.31 9.87
C MET A 76 -0.47 -10.89 11.27
N THR A 77 -0.81 -10.05 12.25
CA THR A 77 -1.05 -10.46 13.64
C THR A 77 -2.16 -11.52 13.70
N MET A 78 -3.28 -11.29 13.01
CA MET A 78 -4.39 -12.24 12.92
C MET A 78 -3.96 -13.60 12.33
N LYS A 79 -3.04 -13.59 11.36
CA LYS A 79 -2.56 -14.80 10.69
C LYS A 79 -1.45 -15.53 11.47
N THR A 80 -0.81 -14.88 12.44
CA THR A 80 0.20 -15.48 13.32
C THR A 80 -0.35 -15.97 14.66
N GLN A 81 -1.48 -15.41 15.12
CA GLN A 81 -2.11 -15.77 16.40
C GLN A 81 -3.12 -16.94 16.29
N ASN A 82 -3.47 -17.36 15.06
CA ASN A 82 -4.23 -18.57 14.76
C ASN A 82 -3.29 -19.69 14.30
#